data_AF-A0A3R6A3Q9-F1
#
_entry.id   AF-A0A3R6A3Q9-F1
#
_cell.length_a   1.000
_cell.length_b   1.000
_cell.length_c   1.000
_cell.angle_alpha   90.00
_cell.angle_beta   90.00
_cell.angle_gamma   90.00
#
_symmetry.space_group_name_H-M   'P 1'
#
loop_
_entity.id
_entity.type
_entity.pdbx_description
1 polymer ?
#
loop_
_entity_poly.entity_id
_entity_poly.type
_entity_poly.pdbx_seq_one_letter_code
_entity_poly.pdbx_strand_id
1 'polypeptide(L)'
;MTNMDFLLEAVGIVAAMIYLGLQIYYGIVYGVAFTGIILNAAILLLVYIGLTLLARYPERVNNLPKEICSGKIRKYTIHMVRAVKLIFVLSLLFTSICDVAGVQINKGYSLVTVALIAVVTVVYEGKIIKLLRK
;
A
#
# COMPACT_ATOMS: atom_id res chain seq x y z
N MET A 1 14.69 -5.57 -12.06
CA MET A 1 14.13 -5.40 -10.70
C MET A 1 15.30 -4.96 -9.83
N THR A 2 15.20 -3.86 -9.09
CA THR A 2 16.31 -3.41 -8.24
C THR A 2 16.24 -4.06 -6.86
N ASN A 3 17.36 -4.17 -6.13
CA ASN A 3 17.41 -4.73 -4.77
C ASN A 3 16.44 -3.99 -3.81
N MET A 4 16.24 -2.70 -4.03
CA MET A 4 15.27 -1.89 -3.29
C MET A 4 13.82 -2.35 -3.54
N ASP A 5 13.48 -2.69 -4.79
CA ASP A 5 12.14 -3.15 -5.14
C ASP A 5 11.81 -4.48 -4.44
N PHE A 6 12.80 -5.37 -4.32
CA PHE A 6 12.67 -6.63 -3.60
C PHE A 6 12.52 -6.41 -2.08
N LEU A 7 13.35 -5.54 -1.49
CA LEU A 7 13.27 -5.18 -0.08
C LEU A 7 11.89 -4.60 0.29
N LEU A 8 11.38 -3.65 -0.49
CA LEU A 8 10.06 -3.04 -0.22
C LEU A 8 8.93 -4.08 -0.29
N GLU A 9 9.04 -5.05 -1.19
CA GLU A 9 8.06 -6.13 -1.32
C GLU A 9 8.16 -7.12 -0.17
N ALA A 10 9.37 -7.49 0.25
CA ALA A 10 9.61 -8.34 1.40
C ALA A 10 9.08 -7.71 2.70
N VAL A 11 9.39 -6.42 2.94
CA VAL A 11 8.87 -5.66 4.08
C VAL A 11 7.34 -5.62 4.05
N GLY A 12 6.74 -5.38 2.88
CA GLY A 12 5.29 -5.40 2.71
C GLY A 12 4.65 -6.75 3.05
N ILE A 13 5.25 -7.86 2.63
CA ILE A 13 4.74 -9.21 2.94
C ILE A 13 4.86 -9.49 4.45
N VAL A 14 6.02 -9.20 5.04
CA VAL A 14 6.23 -9.41 6.48
C VAL A 14 5.25 -8.59 7.30
N ALA A 15 5.07 -7.31 6.96
CA ALA A 15 4.10 -6.44 7.63
C ALA A 15 2.66 -6.96 7.50
N ALA A 16 2.27 -7.44 6.32
CA ALA A 16 0.95 -8.03 6.10
C ALA A 16 0.73 -9.30 6.94
N MET A 17 1.75 -10.17 7.07
CA MET A 17 1.64 -11.36 7.93
C MET A 17 1.50 -10.99 9.40
N ILE A 18 2.27 -10.02 9.89
CA ILE A 18 2.17 -9.54 11.28
C ILE A 18 0.78 -8.95 11.52
N TYR A 19 0.27 -8.14 10.60
CA TYR A 19 -1.09 -7.58 10.69
C TYR A 19 -2.15 -8.68 10.82
N LEU A 20 -2.11 -9.71 9.96
CA LEU A 20 -3.06 -10.83 10.04
C LEU A 20 -2.98 -11.56 11.39
N GLY A 21 -1.77 -11.80 11.90
CA GLY A 21 -1.56 -12.38 13.23
C GLY A 21 -2.16 -11.52 14.35
N LEU A 22 -1.95 -10.20 14.30
CA LEU A 22 -2.51 -9.26 15.27
C LEU A 22 -4.03 -9.18 15.20
N GLN A 23 -4.63 -9.27 14.01
CA GLN A 23 -6.10 -9.29 13.89
C GLN A 23 -6.72 -10.54 14.50
N ILE A 24 -6.09 -11.70 14.30
CA ILE A 24 -6.52 -12.95 14.94
C ILE A 24 -6.38 -12.82 16.46
N TYR A 25 -5.25 -12.32 16.94
CA TYR A 25 -5.01 -12.10 18.38
C TYR A 25 -6.05 -11.13 18.99
N TYR A 26 -6.25 -9.97 18.37
CA TYR A 26 -7.23 -8.98 18.78
C TYR A 26 -8.64 -9.57 18.84
N GLY A 27 -9.00 -10.35 17.82
CA GLY A 27 -10.28 -11.07 17.78
C GLY A 27 -10.50 -12.02 18.94
N ILE A 28 -9.48 -12.80 19.30
CA ILE A 28 -9.53 -13.75 20.42
C ILE A 28 -9.59 -13.02 21.76
N VAL A 29 -8.75 -12.01 21.97
CA VAL A 29 -8.63 -11.30 23.27
C VAL A 29 -9.85 -10.45 23.58
N TYR A 30 -10.37 -9.72 22.58
CA TYR A 30 -11.47 -8.77 22.78
C TYR A 30 -12.83 -9.33 22.35
N GLY A 31 -12.91 -10.62 21.97
CA GLY A 31 -14.15 -11.29 21.60
C GLY A 31 -14.84 -10.69 20.37
N VAL A 32 -14.07 -10.11 19.45
CA VAL A 32 -14.59 -9.46 18.24
C VAL A 32 -15.18 -10.51 17.30
N ALA A 33 -16.30 -10.19 16.66
CA ALA A 33 -16.94 -11.07 15.70
C ALA A 33 -15.96 -11.50 14.58
N PHE A 34 -15.93 -12.80 14.30
CA PHE A 34 -15.08 -13.40 13.26
C PHE A 34 -15.28 -12.75 11.88
N THR A 35 -16.49 -12.25 11.60
CA THR A 35 -16.82 -11.49 10.39
C THR A 35 -15.97 -10.22 10.23
N GLY A 36 -15.66 -9.51 11.31
CA GLY A 36 -14.80 -8.32 11.28
C GLY A 36 -13.36 -8.66 10.90
N ILE A 37 -12.84 -9.77 11.44
CA ILE A 37 -11.49 -10.27 11.12
C ILE A 37 -11.41 -10.68 9.64
N ILE A 38 -12.40 -11.42 9.14
CA ILE A 38 -12.47 -11.81 7.73
C ILE A 38 -12.53 -10.58 6.82
N LEU A 39 -13.39 -9.60 7.14
CA LEU A 39 -13.56 -8.41 6.32
C LEU A 39 -12.25 -7.63 6.22
N ASN A 40 -11.56 -7.44 7.35
CA ASN A 40 -10.30 -6.72 7.38
C ASN A 40 -9.17 -7.44 6.66
N ALA A 41 -9.10 -8.77 6.76
CA ALA A 41 -8.18 -9.60 5.97
C ALA A 41 -8.51 -9.55 4.48
N ALA A 42 -9.80 -9.58 4.12
CA ALA A 42 -10.26 -9.47 2.74
C ALA A 42 -9.91 -8.10 2.13
N ILE A 43 -10.09 -7.01 2.87
CA ILE A 43 -9.70 -5.65 2.44
C ILE A 43 -8.19 -5.59 2.21
N LEU A 44 -7.38 -6.11 3.14
CA LEU A 44 -5.93 -6.18 2.97
C LEU A 44 -5.57 -6.93 1.68
N LEU A 45 -6.11 -8.13 1.47
CA LEU A 45 -5.84 -8.93 0.28
C LEU A 45 -6.28 -8.23 -1.00
N LEU A 46 -7.47 -7.64 -1.01
CA LEU A 46 -8.02 -6.93 -2.15
C LEU A 46 -7.11 -5.76 -2.56
N VAL A 47 -6.73 -4.90 -1.61
CA VAL A 47 -5.87 -3.75 -1.90
C VAL A 47 -4.46 -4.20 -2.27
N TYR A 48 -3.92 -5.21 -1.58
CA TYR A 48 -2.58 -5.73 -1.87
C TYR A 48 -2.49 -6.34 -3.28
N ILE A 49 -3.47 -7.17 -3.66
CA ILE A 49 -3.55 -7.77 -4.99
C ILE A 49 -3.82 -6.69 -6.04
N GLY A 50 -4.75 -5.76 -5.77
CA GLY A 50 -5.07 -4.65 -6.68
C GLY A 50 -3.86 -3.78 -7.00
N LEU A 51 -3.09 -3.36 -5.99
CA LEU A 51 -1.86 -2.60 -6.20
C LEU A 51 -0.77 -3.44 -6.88
N THR A 52 -0.68 -4.74 -6.59
CA THR A 52 0.27 -5.63 -7.27
C THR A 52 -0.07 -5.80 -8.76
N LEU A 53 -1.36 -5.85 -9.12
CA LEU A 53 -1.82 -5.86 -10.50
C LEU A 53 -1.55 -4.52 -11.21
N LEU A 54 -1.80 -3.39 -10.55
CA LEU A 54 -1.48 -2.07 -11.09
C LEU A 54 0.03 -1.90 -11.35
N ALA A 55 0.88 -2.45 -10.48
CA ALA A 55 2.32 -2.48 -10.71
C ALA A 55 2.72 -3.37 -11.90
N ARG A 56 1.89 -4.35 -12.29
CA ARG A 56 2.13 -5.20 -13.46
C ARG A 56 1.73 -4.54 -14.78
N TYR A 57 0.74 -3.64 -14.74
CA TYR A 57 0.21 -2.90 -15.90
C TYR A 57 0.36 -1.37 -15.72
N PRO A 58 1.59 -0.83 -15.68
CA PRO A 58 1.85 0.60 -15.46
C PRO A 58 1.27 1.50 -16.58
N GLU A 59 1.09 0.97 -17.78
CA GLU A 59 0.35 1.60 -18.88
C GLU A 59 -1.10 1.95 -18.50
N ARG A 60 -1.78 1.12 -17.70
CA ARG A 60 -3.15 1.40 -17.22
C ARG A 60 -3.16 2.46 -16.11
N VAL A 61 -2.08 2.55 -15.33
CA VAL A 61 -1.95 3.55 -14.26
C VAL A 61 -1.81 4.96 -14.84
N ASN A 62 -0.94 5.13 -15.84
CA ASN A 62 -0.69 6.45 -16.43
C ASN A 62 -1.59 6.77 -17.63
N ASN A 63 -2.40 5.81 -18.08
CA ASN A 63 -3.18 5.92 -19.31
C ASN A 63 -2.34 6.34 -20.54
N LEU A 64 -1.13 5.75 -20.64
CA LEU A 64 -0.16 6.04 -21.71
C LEU A 64 -0.04 4.84 -22.67
N PRO A 65 0.19 5.08 -23.97
CA PRO A 65 0.51 4.01 -24.91
C PRO A 65 1.82 3.31 -24.51
N LYS A 66 1.91 1.99 -24.77
CA LYS A 66 3.04 1.15 -24.34
C LYS A 66 4.40 1.62 -24.86
N GLU A 67 4.42 2.30 -26.00
CA GLU A 67 5.62 2.87 -26.61
C GLU A 67 6.26 3.93 -25.70
N ILE A 68 5.43 4.80 -25.14
CA ILE A 68 5.84 5.89 -24.24
C ILE A 68 6.03 5.37 -22.80
N CYS A 69 5.21 4.41 -22.37
CA CYS A 69 5.31 3.78 -21.04
C CYS A 69 6.45 2.75 -20.96
N SER A 70 7.65 3.13 -21.42
CA SER A 70 8.84 2.28 -21.43
C SER A 70 10.00 2.92 -20.65
N GLY A 71 11.02 2.11 -20.34
CA GLY A 71 12.23 2.58 -19.66
C GLY A 71 11.99 3.21 -18.28
N LYS A 72 12.36 4.48 -18.14
CA LYS A 72 12.33 5.21 -16.86
C LYS A 72 10.90 5.49 -16.37
N ILE A 73 9.93 5.76 -17.25
CA ILE A 73 8.53 6.04 -16.89
C ILE A 73 7.89 4.81 -16.23
N ARG A 74 8.10 3.65 -16.85
CA ARG A 74 7.65 2.37 -16.31
C ARG A 74 8.24 2.10 -14.92
N LYS A 75 9.54 2.35 -14.74
CA LYS A 75 10.21 2.16 -13.43
C LYS A 75 9.64 3.08 -12.36
N TYR A 76 9.40 4.36 -12.66
CA TYR A 76 8.81 5.31 -11.71
C TYR A 76 7.40 4.91 -11.30
N THR A 77 6.57 4.47 -12.25
CA THR A 77 5.20 4.03 -11.99
C THR A 77 5.18 2.80 -11.07
N ILE A 78 6.01 1.80 -11.38
CA ILE A 78 6.11 0.59 -10.56
C ILE A 78 6.56 0.95 -9.13
N HIS A 79 7.53 1.85 -9.02
CA HIS A 79 8.06 2.27 -7.72
C HIS A 79 7.02 3.09 -6.93
N MET A 80 6.25 3.96 -7.59
CA MET A 80 5.13 4.69 -7.00
C MET A 80 4.09 3.73 -6.41
N VAL A 81 3.60 2.77 -7.22
CA VAL A 81 2.57 1.81 -6.79
C VAL A 81 3.08 0.93 -5.65
N ARG A 82 4.36 0.52 -5.68
CA ARG A 82 4.99 -0.23 -4.58
C ARG A 82 5.10 0.59 -3.29
N ALA A 83 5.47 1.87 -3.39
CA ALA A 83 5.52 2.77 -2.24
C ALA A 83 4.13 2.96 -1.62
N VAL A 84 3.10 3.18 -2.44
CA VAL A 84 1.71 3.28 -1.99
C VAL A 84 1.26 1.98 -1.30
N LYS A 85 1.58 0.82 -1.89
CA LYS A 85 1.30 -0.50 -1.29
C LYS A 85 1.92 -0.63 0.10
N LEU A 86 3.19 -0.24 0.24
CA LEU A 86 3.90 -0.33 1.50
C LEU A 86 3.30 0.62 2.54
N ILE A 87 3.04 1.88 2.19
CA ILE A 87 2.41 2.87 3.08
C ILE A 87 1.05 2.36 3.58
N PHE A 88 0.23 1.81 2.68
CA PHE A 88 -1.07 1.26 3.03
C PHE A 88 -0.94 0.10 4.04
N VAL A 89 -0.08 -0.89 3.75
CA VAL A 89 0.12 -2.05 4.63
C VAL A 89 0.69 -1.65 5.99
N LEU A 90 1.67 -0.74 6.03
CA LEU A 90 2.22 -0.24 7.29
C LEU A 90 1.19 0.54 8.10
N SER A 91 0.31 1.30 7.44
CA SER A 91 -0.74 2.03 8.12
C SER A 91 -1.75 1.08 8.77
N LEU A 92 -2.15 0.02 8.07
CA LEU A 92 -3.01 -1.03 8.63
C LEU A 92 -2.35 -1.77 9.79
N LEU A 93 -1.05 -2.07 9.65
CA LEU A 93 -0.28 -2.70 10.72
C LEU A 93 -0.26 -1.80 11.97
N PHE A 94 0.02 -0.51 11.79
CA PHE A 94 0.04 0.46 12.89
C PHE A 94 -1.32 0.56 13.58
N THR A 95 -2.41 0.66 12.82
CA THR A 95 -3.76 0.68 13.41
C THR A 95 -4.03 -0.59 14.21
N SER A 96 -3.65 -1.75 13.69
CA SER A 96 -3.84 -3.02 14.41
C SER A 96 -3.00 -3.13 15.68
N ILE A 97 -1.79 -2.55 15.72
CA ILE A 97 -0.97 -2.50 16.94
C ILE A 97 -1.63 -1.62 17.99
N CYS A 98 -2.15 -0.44 17.59
CA CYS A 98 -2.85 0.45 18.51
C CYS A 98 -4.14 -0.16 19.06
N ASP A 99 -4.91 -0.86 18.21
CA ASP A 99 -6.11 -1.59 18.63
C ASP A 99 -5.77 -2.62 19.71
N VAL A 100 -4.71 -3.42 19.49
CA VAL A 100 -4.23 -4.41 20.46
C VAL A 100 -3.73 -3.74 21.76
N ALA A 101 -3.03 -2.62 21.65
CA ALA A 101 -2.52 -1.85 22.78
C ALA A 101 -3.61 -1.04 23.53
N GLY A 102 -4.87 -1.03 23.04
CA GLY A 102 -5.95 -0.25 23.62
C GLY A 102 -5.79 1.27 23.49
N VAL A 103 -4.90 1.72 22.59
CA VAL A 103 -4.65 3.15 22.36
C VAL A 103 -5.64 3.67 21.34
N GLN A 104 -6.47 4.64 21.73
CA GLN A 104 -7.38 5.29 20.80
C GLN A 104 -6.59 6.12 19.78
N ILE A 105 -6.63 5.67 18.52
CA ILE A 105 -6.07 6.43 17.41
C ILE A 105 -6.93 7.68 17.17
N ASN A 106 -6.26 8.83 17.00
CA ASN A 106 -6.92 10.06 16.63
C ASN A 106 -7.62 9.90 15.26
N LYS A 107 -8.86 10.37 15.14
CA LYS A 107 -9.65 10.32 13.89
C LYS A 107 -8.89 10.91 12.68
N GLY A 108 -7.96 11.83 12.92
CA GLY A 108 -7.10 12.41 11.89
C GLY A 108 -6.04 11.48 11.30
N TYR A 109 -5.76 10.31 11.89
CA TYR A 109 -4.74 9.39 11.38
C TYR A 109 -5.07 8.90 9.97
N SER A 110 -6.33 8.56 9.71
CA SER A 110 -6.77 8.15 8.38
C SER A 110 -6.53 9.25 7.34
N LEU A 111 -6.78 10.51 7.72
CA LEU A 111 -6.52 11.67 6.86
C LEU A 111 -5.01 11.81 6.56
N VAL A 112 -4.15 11.61 7.56
CA VAL A 112 -2.69 11.65 7.39
C VAL A 112 -2.24 10.56 6.43
N THR A 113 -2.74 9.34 6.57
CA THR A 113 -2.42 8.22 5.66
C THR A 113 -2.84 8.53 4.23
N VAL A 114 -4.06 9.02 4.03
CA VAL A 114 -4.56 9.41 2.69
C VAL A 114 -3.72 10.56 2.11
N ALA A 115 -3.40 11.57 2.91
CA ALA A 115 -2.55 12.68 2.49
C ALA A 115 -1.14 12.21 2.10
N LEU A 116 -0.54 11.29 2.86
CA LEU A 116 0.77 10.73 2.55
C LEU A 116 0.75 9.96 1.22
N ILE A 117 -0.27 9.13 0.99
CA ILE A 117 -0.48 8.43 -0.28
C ILE A 117 -0.63 9.44 -1.43
N ALA A 118 -1.45 10.48 -1.25
CA ALA A 118 -1.67 11.50 -2.27
C ALA A 118 -0.38 12.26 -2.61
N VAL A 119 0.40 12.68 -1.61
CA VAL A 119 1.69 13.37 -1.82
C VAL A 119 2.65 12.49 -2.59
N VAL A 120 2.78 11.21 -2.22
CA VAL A 120 3.66 10.26 -2.93
C VAL A 120 3.23 10.13 -4.38
N THR A 121 1.95 9.91 -4.64
CA THR A 121 1.42 9.81 -6.01
C THR A 121 1.72 11.06 -6.83
N VAL A 122 1.40 12.25 -6.31
CA VAL A 122 1.63 13.53 -7.02
C VAL A 122 3.12 13.77 -7.31
N VAL A 123 4.02 13.43 -6.38
CA VAL A 123 5.47 13.59 -6.59
C VAL A 123 5.97 12.68 -7.71
N TYR A 124 5.52 11.43 -7.76
CA TYR A 124 5.93 10.49 -8.81
C TYR A 124 5.29 10.84 -10.16
N GLU A 125 4.00 11.17 -10.20
CA GLU A 125 3.32 11.63 -11.41
C GLU A 125 3.96 12.92 -11.95
N GLY A 126 4.27 13.88 -11.08
CA GLY A 126 4.96 15.11 -11.46
C GLY A 126 6.35 14.85 -12.06
N LYS A 127 7.08 13.85 -11.56
CA LYS A 127 8.35 13.40 -12.17
C LYS A 127 8.13 12.76 -13.54
N ILE A 128 7.09 11.96 -13.70
CA ILE A 128 6.74 11.32 -14.99
C ILE A 128 6.35 12.39 -16.03
N ILE A 129 5.49 13.34 -15.67
CA ILE A 129 5.06 14.44 -16.56
C ILE A 129 6.26 15.30 -16.99
N LYS A 130 7.16 15.64 -16.05
CA LYS A 130 8.41 16.37 -16.41
C LYS A 130 9.30 15.57 -17.35
N LEU A 131 9.30 14.24 -17.25
CA LEU A 131 10.06 13.38 -18.14
C LEU A 131 9.44 13.27 -19.54
N LEU A 132 8.11 13.31 -19.62
CA LEU A 132 7.33 13.27 -20.86
C LEU A 132 7.39 14.59 -21.65
N ARG A 133 7.51 15.71 -20.94
CA ARG A 133 7.59 17.05 -21.56
C ARG A 133 9.00 17.39 -22.07
N LYS A 134 9.98 16.52 -21.82
CA LYS A 134 11.37 16.64 -22.27
C LYS A 134 11.58 15.83 -23.53
#